data_AF-A0AAP8MVM9-F1
#
_entry.id   AF-A0AAP8MVM9-F1
#
_cell.length_a   1.000
_cell.length_b   1.000
_cell.length_c   1.000
_cell.angle_alpha   90.00
_cell.angle_beta   90.00
_cell.angle_gamma   90.00
#
_symmetry.space_group_name_H-M   'P 1'
#
loop_
_entity.id
_entity.type
_entity.pdbx_description
1 polymer ?
#
loop_
_entity_poly.entity_id
_entity_poly.type
_entity_poly.pdbx_seq_one_letter_code
_entity_poly.pdbx_strand_id
1 'polypeptide(L)' 'MELKQDPRCYTDVCVNGLWYHYDHCGTKAYVLKGGTSPSVDFHKEPKTEDELVDMIKALDQAK' A
#
# COMPACT_ATOMS: atom_id res chain seq x y z
N MET A 1 -12.30 -4.38 4.02
CA MET A 1 -11.85 -5.41 5.01
C MET A 1 -10.90 -4.76 6.02
N GLU A 2 -10.92 -5.12 7.30
CA GLU A 2 -9.94 -4.57 8.28
C GLU A 2 -8.56 -5.22 8.10
N LEU A 3 -7.50 -4.41 8.15
CA LEU A 3 -6.12 -4.90 8.10
C LEU A 3 -5.70 -5.36 9.49
N LYS A 4 -5.08 -6.55 9.54
CA LYS A 4 -4.58 -7.09 10.80
C LYS A 4 -3.42 -6.20 11.30
N GLN A 5 -3.50 -5.74 12.54
CA GLN A 5 -2.46 -4.88 13.11
C GLN A 5 -1.33 -5.76 13.69
N ASP A 6 -0.59 -6.46 12.83
CA ASP A 6 0.54 -7.34 13.18
C ASP A 6 1.72 -7.08 12.23
N PRO A 7 2.90 -6.67 12.73
CA PRO A 7 4.04 -6.29 11.89
C PRO A 7 4.66 -7.46 11.10
N ARG A 8 4.17 -8.69 11.30
CA ARG A 8 4.55 -9.88 10.50
C ARG A 8 3.58 -10.14 9.35
N CYS A 9 2.55 -9.33 9.21
CA CYS A 9 1.54 -9.44 8.17
C CYS A 9 1.72 -8.35 7.12
N TYR A 10 1.23 -8.65 5.93
CA TYR A 10 1.20 -7.71 4.81
C TYR A 10 -0.12 -7.89 4.06
N THR A 11 -0.45 -6.90 3.24
CA THR A 11 -1.54 -6.99 2.28
C THR A 11 -1.06 -6.53 0.91
N ASP A 12 -1.30 -7.37 -0.09
CA ASP A 12 -1.11 -7.00 -1.48
C ASP A 12 -2.42 -6.49 -2.08
N VAL A 13 -2.38 -5.32 -2.70
CA VAL A 13 -3.53 -4.75 -3.41
C VAL A 13 -3.17 -4.42 -4.85
N CYS A 14 -4.11 -4.64 -5.76
CA CYS A 14 -3.96 -4.22 -7.15
C CYS A 14 -4.67 -2.88 -7.36
N VAL A 15 -3.90 -1.85 -7.72
CA VAL A 15 -4.40 -0.50 -7.96
C VAL A 15 -3.88 -0.01 -9.32
N ASN A 16 -4.78 0.43 -10.20
CA ASN A 16 -4.45 0.92 -11.55
C ASN A 16 -3.58 -0.06 -12.39
N GLY A 17 -3.74 -1.37 -12.18
CA GLY A 17 -2.97 -2.41 -12.88
C GLY A 17 -1.55 -2.63 -12.33
N LEU A 18 -1.19 -1.98 -11.23
CA LEU A 18 0.04 -2.20 -10.48
C LEU A 18 -0.26 -2.94 -9.17
N TRP A 19 0.63 -3.86 -8.81
CA TRP A 19 0.56 -4.57 -7.53
C TRP A 19 1.38 -3.82 -6.48
N TYR A 20 0.74 -3.52 -5.35
CA TYR A 20 1.35 -2.86 -4.20
C TYR A 20 1.40 -3.81 -3.02
N HIS A 21 2.58 -3.92 -2.42
CA HIS A 21 2.84 -4.67 -1.21
C HIS A 21 2.89 -3.71 -0.03
N TYR A 22 2.00 -3.89 0.94
CA TYR A 22 1.95 -3.08 2.16
C TYR A 22 2.26 -3.94 3.38
N ASP A 23 3.40 -3.66 4.01
CA ASP A 23 3.73 -4.23 5.33
C ASP A 23 2.90 -3.54 6.41
N HIS A 24 2.15 -4.33 7.19
CA HIS A 24 1.29 -3.81 8.25
C HIS A 24 2.09 -3.13 9.35
N CYS A 25 1.45 -2.24 10.11
CA CYS A 25 2.11 -1.41 11.12
C CYS A 25 3.18 -0.47 10.54
N GLY A 26 3.10 -0.18 9.25
CA GLY A 26 3.96 0.75 8.52
C GLY A 26 3.17 1.85 7.82
N THR A 27 3.89 2.82 7.27
CA THR A 27 3.32 3.90 6.45
C THR A 27 3.87 3.88 5.03
N LYS A 28 4.33 2.73 4.54
CA LYS A 28 4.92 2.59 3.21
C LYS A 28 4.33 1.39 2.49
N ALA A 29 4.11 1.53 1.18
CA ALA A 29 3.83 0.40 0.30
C ALA A 29 4.83 0.40 -0.88
N TYR A 30 5.10 -0.78 -1.42
CA TYR A 30 6.09 -0.99 -2.48
C TYR A 30 5.41 -1.52 -3.73
N VAL A 31 5.75 -0.99 -4.90
CA VAL A 31 5.25 -1.53 -6.17
C VAL A 31 6.06 -2.77 -6.54
N LEU A 32 5.37 -3.89 -6.78
CA LEU A 32 5.95 -5.12 -7.28
C LEU A 32 6.13 -5.02 -8.80
N LYS A 33 7.17 -4.30 -9.24
CA LYS A 33 7.54 -4.18 -10.66
C LYS A 33 8.93 -4.76 -10.87
N GLY A 34 9.04 -5.86 -11.61
CA GLY A 34 10.31 -6.57 -11.81
C GLY A 34 11.45 -5.63 -12.25
N GLY A 35 12.50 -5.54 -11.44
CA GLY A 35 13.69 -4.71 -11.69
C GLY A 35 13.75 -3.38 -10.93
N THR A 36 12.64 -2.87 -10.39
CA THR A 36 12.67 -1.67 -9.53
C THR A 36 11.46 -1.66 -8.61
N SER A 37 11.66 -1.45 -7.31
CA SER A 37 10.59 -1.43 -6.31
C SER A 37 10.35 0.00 -5.81
N PRO A 38 9.70 0.89 -6.59
CA PRO A 38 9.38 2.22 -6.10
C PRO A 38 8.41 2.10 -4.93
N SER A 39 8.67 2.88 -3.87
CA SER A 39 7.82 2.95 -2.69
C SER A 39 6.95 4.21 -2.71
N VAL A 40 5.79 4.13 -2.07
CA VAL A 40 4.95 5.26 -1.72
C VAL A 40 4.87 5.39 -0.20
N ASP A 41 4.88 6.63 0.29
CA ASP A 41 4.79 6.96 1.70
C ASP A 41 3.40 7.54 2.01
N PHE A 42 2.73 6.96 3.01
CA PHE A 42 1.44 7.41 3.51
C PHE A 42 1.63 8.37 4.68
N HIS A 43 0.70 9.31 4.86
CA HIS A 43 0.69 10.22 6.01
C HIS A 43 0.25 9.54 7.33
N LYS A 44 -0.46 8.41 7.23
CA LYS A 44 -0.91 7.62 8.37
C LYS A 44 -0.94 6.14 7.99
N GLU A 45 -1.02 5.28 9.01
CA GLU A 45 -1.27 3.86 8.81
C GLU A 45 -2.70 3.62 8.29
N PRO A 46 -2.89 2.88 7.19
CA PRO A 46 -4.21 2.43 6.75
C PRO A 46 -4.74 1.34 7.70
N LYS A 47 -6.00 1.45 8.10
CA LYS A 47 -6.65 0.47 8.99
C LYS A 47 -7.49 -0.55 8.24
N THR A 48 -7.85 -0.24 7.00
CA THR A 48 -8.65 -1.10 6.14
C THR A 48 -8.01 -1.21 4.77
N GLU A 49 -8.31 -2.30 4.06
CA GLU A 49 -7.88 -2.49 2.68
C GLU A 49 -8.41 -1.38 1.77
N ASP A 50 -9.64 -0.92 1.98
CA ASP A 50 -10.25 0.18 1.24
C ASP A 50 -9.48 1.49 1.48
N GLU A 51 -9.13 1.81 2.73
CA GLU A 51 -8.28 2.97 3.05
C GLU A 51 -6.90 2.87 2.38
N LEU A 52 -6.28 1.69 2.37
CA LEU A 52 -4.99 1.46 1.71
C LEU A 52 -5.09 1.76 0.20
N VAL A 53 -6.12 1.23 -0.46
CA VAL A 53 -6.37 1.44 -1.89
C VAL A 53 -6.61 2.92 -2.19
N ASP A 54 -7.41 3.61 -1.38
CA ASP A 54 -7.71 5.03 -1.58
C ASP A 54 -6.48 5.92 -1.38
N MET A 55 -5.65 5.62 -0.38
CA MET A 55 -4.37 6.32 -0.18
C MET A 55 -3.42 6.13 -1.36
N ILE A 56 -3.31 4.91 -1.90
CA ILE A 56 -2.47 4.64 -3.07
C ILE A 56 -2.99 5.41 -4.29
N LYS A 57 -4.31 5.38 -4.55
CA LYS A 57 -4.92 6.12 -5.66
C LYS A 57 -4.70 7.63 -5.57
N ALA A 58 -4.78 8.19 -4.36
CA ALA A 58 -4.56 9.62 -4.13
C ALA A 58 -3.12 10.04 -4.45
N LEU A 59 -2.13 9.19 -4.13
CA LEU A 59 -0.71 9.45 -4.41
C LEU A 59 -0.35 9.23 -5.88
N ASP A 60 -0.99 8.28 -6.56
CA ASP A 60 -0.78 8.01 -7.99
C ASP A 60 -1.28 9.16 -8.88
N GLN A 61 -2.38 9.82 -8.49
CA GLN A 61 -2.94 10.99 -9.20
C GLN A 61 -2.14 12.28 -8.99
N ALA A 62 -1.23 12.31 -8.01
CA ALA A 62 -0.39 13.47 -7.71
C ALA A 62 0.94 13.47 -8.51
N LYS A 63 1.17 12.46 -9.37
CA LYS A 63 2.31 12.36 -10.29
C LYS A 63 1.96 12.79 -11.70
#